data_AF-A0A9P4N8F3-F1
#
_entry.id   AF-A0A9P4N8F3-F1
#
_cell.length_a   1.000
_cell.length_b   1.000
_cell.length_c   1.000
_cell.angle_alpha   90.00
_cell.angle_beta   90.00
_cell.angle_gamma   90.00
#
_symmetry.space_group_name_H-M   'P 1'
#
loop_
_entity.id
_entity.type
_entity.pdbx_description
1 polymer ?
#
loop_
_entity_poly.entity_id
_entity_poly.type
_entity_poly.pdbx_seq_one_letter_code
_entity_poly.pdbx_strand_id
1 'polypeptide(L)'
;MSTERRSSLIDAPTEILLEVIQHVPFDRDVVYQLAAIHPRINKILAKYEKSITGYFAHRNLPHASTDFPGEDLDHPGARYAWLSRCIQRYDAVDDIMAILVSSLNCYAVEKHNMALVNTGLLVFYRLQAVEDKAAFISSLPHDPLVALFLAIHYSTLTARYHSDGIINQRTYGQFFDENRIRLRSEIEFCFAEGAMHLGPEFIADTLLQADPADTTLMCLYHEHTAHDWEREPETDFQPPITQGPHQDPETKPITLFTLLQERLAELRDCPLQDVVGSIEDETDIPDHPLSWLSLAGKARLIQGLNLEARGSA
;
A
#
# COMPACT_ATOMS: atom_id res chain seq x y z
N MET A 1 -25.61 -34.37 49.33
CA MET A 1 -24.57 -34.12 48.31
C MET A 1 -25.08 -33.00 47.43
N SER A 2 -24.63 -31.77 47.66
CA SER A 2 -24.99 -30.65 46.78
C SER A 2 -24.17 -30.79 45.51
N THR A 3 -24.85 -30.95 44.38
CA THR A 3 -24.24 -30.76 43.06
C THR A 3 -23.94 -29.28 42.94
N GLU A 4 -22.68 -28.89 43.16
CA GLU A 4 -22.18 -27.57 42.79
C GLU A 4 -22.55 -27.33 41.32
N ARG A 5 -23.55 -26.47 41.09
CA ARG A 5 -23.80 -25.92 39.76
C ARG A 5 -22.58 -25.08 39.43
N ARG A 6 -21.63 -25.64 38.68
CA ARG A 6 -20.60 -24.86 38.01
C ARG A 6 -21.33 -23.86 37.13
N SER A 7 -21.29 -22.58 37.52
CA SER A 7 -21.79 -21.50 36.68
C SER A 7 -20.98 -21.51 35.39
N SER A 8 -21.64 -21.83 34.28
CA SER A 8 -21.00 -21.71 32.98
C SER A 8 -20.85 -20.23 32.67
N LEU A 9 -19.74 -19.84 32.03
CA LEU A 9 -19.53 -18.47 31.56
C LEU A 9 -20.74 -17.98 30.74
N ILE A 10 -21.40 -18.91 30.02
CA ILE A 10 -22.55 -18.60 29.19
C ILE A 10 -23.81 -18.17 29.96
N ASP A 11 -23.86 -18.42 31.28
CA ASP A 11 -24.97 -18.04 32.15
C ASP A 11 -24.77 -16.63 32.75
N ALA A 12 -23.58 -16.03 32.58
CA ALA A 12 -23.28 -14.68 33.07
C ALA A 12 -24.20 -13.62 32.44
N PRO A 13 -24.37 -12.44 33.08
CA PRO A 13 -25.06 -11.29 32.47
C PRO A 13 -24.43 -10.89 31.14
N THR A 14 -25.24 -10.28 30.26
CA THR A 14 -24.79 -9.87 28.92
C THR A 14 -23.65 -8.87 28.97
N GLU A 15 -23.64 -8.01 30.00
CA GLU A 15 -22.63 -7.00 30.28
C GLU A 15 -21.27 -7.65 30.56
N ILE A 16 -21.25 -8.72 31.36
CA ILE A 16 -20.04 -9.49 31.66
C ILE A 16 -19.52 -10.20 30.41
N LEU A 17 -20.43 -10.78 29.61
CA LEU A 17 -20.06 -11.42 28.35
C LEU A 17 -19.47 -10.41 27.35
N LEU A 18 -20.04 -9.21 27.28
CA LEU A 18 -19.51 -8.12 26.45
C LEU A 18 -18.14 -7.67 26.89
N GLU A 19 -17.94 -7.48 28.20
CA GLU A 19 -16.63 -7.11 28.76
C GLU A 19 -15.58 -8.16 28.42
N VAL A 20 -15.91 -9.45 28.57
CA VAL A 20 -15.00 -10.55 28.19
C VAL A 20 -14.70 -10.52 26.69
N ILE A 21 -15.71 -10.39 25.84
CA ILE A 21 -15.53 -10.33 24.37
C ILE A 21 -14.61 -9.16 23.97
N GLN A 22 -14.80 -7.98 24.59
CA GLN A 22 -14.00 -6.78 24.31
C GLN A 22 -12.53 -6.90 24.75
N HIS A 23 -12.20 -7.85 25.62
CA HIS A 23 -10.82 -8.10 26.05
C HIS A 23 -10.10 -9.16 25.22
N VAL A 24 -10.80 -9.86 24.32
CA VAL A 24 -10.17 -10.79 23.38
C VAL A 24 -9.43 -9.98 22.32
N PRO A 25 -8.15 -10.26 21.99
CA PRO A 25 -7.49 -9.62 20.86
C PRO A 25 -8.34 -9.78 19.59
N PHE A 26 -8.61 -8.69 18.89
CA PHE A 26 -9.39 -8.76 17.66
C PHE A 26 -8.49 -9.28 16.54
N ASP A 27 -8.99 -10.29 15.84
CA ASP A 27 -8.40 -10.85 14.62
C ASP A 27 -9.56 -11.12 13.65
N ARG A 28 -9.25 -11.21 12.36
CA ARG A 28 -10.18 -11.45 11.24
C ARG A 28 -11.17 -12.56 11.55
N ASP A 29 -10.70 -13.65 12.16
CA ASP A 29 -11.51 -14.84 12.40
C ASP A 29 -12.15 -14.87 13.78
N VAL A 30 -11.72 -14.02 14.71
CA VAL A 30 -12.16 -14.08 16.12
C VAL A 30 -13.66 -13.90 16.26
N VAL A 31 -14.27 -12.96 15.52
CA VAL A 31 -15.74 -12.76 15.57
C VAL A 31 -16.49 -13.99 15.07
N TYR A 32 -16.02 -14.60 13.99
CA TYR A 32 -16.63 -15.81 13.42
C TYR A 32 -16.48 -17.00 14.36
N GLN A 33 -15.28 -17.20 14.91
CA GLN A 33 -15.00 -18.27 15.88
C GLN A 33 -15.86 -18.10 17.14
N LEU A 34 -15.94 -16.90 17.70
CA LEU A 34 -16.78 -16.62 18.87
C LEU A 34 -18.28 -16.84 18.58
N ALA A 35 -18.76 -16.44 17.40
CA ALA A 35 -20.15 -16.66 16.98
C ALA A 35 -20.49 -18.15 16.86
N ALA A 36 -19.53 -19.00 16.48
CA ALA A 36 -19.70 -20.44 16.36
C ALA A 36 -19.75 -21.18 17.71
N ILE A 37 -19.20 -20.60 18.79
CA ILE A 37 -19.12 -21.26 20.11
C ILE A 37 -20.52 -21.44 20.74
N HIS A 38 -21.39 -20.43 20.68
CA HIS A 38 -22.71 -20.52 21.32
C HIS A 38 -23.75 -19.54 20.74
N PRO A 39 -25.03 -19.93 20.57
CA PRO A 39 -26.08 -19.06 20.01
C PRO A 39 -26.29 -17.74 20.77
N ARG A 40 -26.10 -17.76 22.10
CA ARG A 40 -26.15 -16.54 22.93
C ARG A 40 -25.01 -15.57 22.58
N ILE A 41 -23.79 -16.06 22.36
CA ILE A 41 -22.65 -15.23 21.98
C ILE A 41 -22.91 -14.62 20.59
N ASN A 42 -23.36 -15.42 19.63
CA ASN A 42 -23.75 -14.94 18.30
C ASN A 42 -24.77 -13.78 18.39
N LYS A 43 -25.84 -13.95 19.19
CA LYS A 43 -26.83 -12.88 19.41
C LYS A 43 -26.22 -11.62 20.03
N ILE A 44 -25.28 -11.75 20.95
CA ILE A 44 -24.59 -10.61 21.56
C ILE A 44 -23.71 -9.90 20.54
N LEU A 45 -22.89 -10.64 19.80
CA LEU A 45 -22.00 -10.10 18.75
C LEU A 45 -22.79 -9.34 17.68
N ALA A 46 -23.92 -9.89 17.23
CA ALA A 46 -24.78 -9.23 16.25
C ALA A 46 -25.49 -7.99 16.83
N LYS A 47 -25.96 -8.06 18.08
CA LYS A 47 -26.69 -6.95 18.71
C LYS A 47 -25.79 -5.77 19.08
N TYR A 48 -24.55 -6.03 19.50
CA TYR A 48 -23.62 -5.03 20.02
C TYR A 48 -22.45 -4.72 19.10
N GLU A 49 -22.53 -5.10 17.82
CA GLU A 49 -21.47 -4.90 16.83
C GLU A 49 -20.87 -3.49 16.85
N LYS A 50 -21.71 -2.44 16.82
CA LYS A 50 -21.21 -1.05 16.85
C LYS A 50 -20.35 -0.76 18.08
N SER A 51 -20.79 -1.21 19.25
CA SER A 51 -20.07 -0.96 20.50
C SER A 51 -18.78 -1.76 20.59
N ILE A 52 -18.80 -3.01 20.11
CA ILE A 52 -17.63 -3.89 20.09
C ILE A 52 -16.60 -3.33 19.10
N THR A 53 -17.03 -2.99 17.89
CA THR A 53 -16.18 -2.39 16.86
C THR A 53 -15.57 -1.07 17.32
N GLY A 54 -16.38 -0.17 17.88
CA GLY A 54 -15.88 1.11 18.38
C GLY A 54 -14.87 0.94 19.52
N TYR A 55 -15.09 -0.01 20.42
CA TYR A 55 -14.15 -0.33 21.49
C TYR A 55 -12.82 -0.84 20.94
N PHE A 56 -12.86 -1.79 19.99
CA PHE A 56 -11.65 -2.33 19.37
C PHE A 56 -10.88 -1.30 18.56
N ALA A 57 -11.58 -0.50 17.76
CA ALA A 57 -10.95 0.59 17.01
C ALA A 57 -10.23 1.56 17.96
N HIS A 58 -10.89 1.97 19.05
CA HIS A 58 -10.29 2.91 20.00
C HIS A 58 -9.09 2.31 20.77
N ARG A 59 -9.18 1.02 21.14
CA ARG A 59 -8.18 0.37 21.99
C ARG A 59 -6.97 -0.14 21.21
N ASN A 60 -7.19 -0.77 20.07
CA ASN A 60 -6.15 -1.49 19.33
C ASN A 60 -5.70 -0.74 18.06
N LEU A 61 -6.58 0.08 17.46
CA LEU A 61 -6.32 0.77 16.20
C LEU A 61 -6.61 2.28 16.31
N PRO A 62 -5.98 3.00 17.27
CA PRO A 62 -6.36 4.37 17.61
C PRO A 62 -6.25 5.35 16.43
N HIS A 63 -5.48 5.01 15.40
CA HIS A 63 -5.25 5.83 14.22
C HIS A 63 -6.04 5.39 12.98
N ALA A 64 -6.77 4.27 13.01
CA ALA A 64 -7.43 3.71 11.83
C ALA A 64 -8.42 4.68 11.16
N SER A 65 -9.15 5.48 11.94
CA SER A 65 -10.08 6.48 11.39
C SER A 65 -9.39 7.64 10.69
N THR A 66 -8.14 7.93 11.08
CA THR A 66 -7.31 8.96 10.46
C THR A 66 -6.58 8.41 9.24
N ASP A 67 -6.07 7.17 9.35
CA ASP A 67 -5.27 6.53 8.31
C ASP A 67 -6.14 6.02 7.15
N PHE A 68 -7.40 5.65 7.41
CA PHE A 68 -8.37 5.17 6.41
C PHE A 68 -9.66 6.01 6.42
N PRO A 69 -9.60 7.29 5.97
CA PRO A 69 -10.75 8.18 6.00
C PRO A 69 -11.82 7.75 4.99
N GLY A 70 -13.10 7.92 5.35
CA GLY A 70 -14.24 7.74 4.43
C GLY A 70 -14.86 6.34 4.41
N GLU A 71 -14.32 5.36 5.13
CA GLU A 71 -15.00 4.09 5.34
C GLU A 71 -15.97 4.21 6.53
N ASP A 72 -17.23 4.51 6.21
CA ASP A 72 -18.23 4.99 7.16
C ASP A 72 -18.59 3.94 8.23
N LEU A 73 -18.12 4.17 9.47
CA LEU A 73 -18.48 3.39 10.66
C LEU A 73 -19.99 3.37 10.95
N ASP A 74 -20.73 4.33 10.39
CA ASP A 74 -22.18 4.40 10.50
C ASP A 74 -22.90 3.49 9.50
N HIS A 75 -22.21 2.93 8.49
CA HIS A 75 -22.81 1.94 7.60
C HIS A 75 -23.10 0.61 8.33
N PRO A 76 -24.35 0.12 8.38
CA PRO A 76 -24.76 -1.02 9.22
C PRO A 76 -24.07 -2.35 8.89
N GLY A 77 -23.60 -2.55 7.66
CA GLY A 77 -22.94 -3.78 7.22
C GLY A 77 -21.42 -3.73 7.16
N ALA A 78 -20.80 -2.60 7.56
CA ALA A 78 -19.38 -2.37 7.33
C ALA A 78 -18.51 -2.56 8.57
N ARG A 79 -19.03 -2.84 9.78
CA ARG A 79 -18.27 -2.56 11.01
C ARG A 79 -17.18 -3.59 11.34
N TYR A 80 -17.52 -4.87 11.50
CA TYR A 80 -16.48 -5.90 11.68
C TYR A 80 -15.63 -6.08 10.41
N ALA A 81 -16.25 -5.96 9.23
CA ALA A 81 -15.56 -6.02 7.95
C ALA A 81 -14.53 -4.89 7.79
N TRP A 82 -14.86 -3.67 8.22
CA TRP A 82 -13.96 -2.52 8.24
C TRP A 82 -12.79 -2.76 9.18
N LEU A 83 -13.03 -3.23 10.41
CA LEU A 83 -11.93 -3.57 11.33
C LEU A 83 -10.98 -4.60 10.73
N SER A 84 -11.53 -5.69 10.17
CA SER A 84 -10.73 -6.72 9.53
C SER A 84 -9.93 -6.16 8.36
N ARG A 85 -10.50 -5.23 7.59
CA ARG A 85 -9.80 -4.59 6.47
C ARG A 85 -8.70 -3.66 6.96
N CYS A 86 -8.94 -2.86 8.00
CA CYS A 86 -7.92 -2.01 8.60
C CYS A 86 -6.73 -2.84 9.08
N ILE A 87 -6.98 -3.96 9.75
CA ILE A 87 -5.91 -4.88 10.20
C ILE A 87 -5.12 -5.40 9.00
N GLN A 88 -5.80 -5.96 7.99
CA GLN A 88 -5.14 -6.46 6.77
C GLN A 88 -4.27 -5.39 6.08
N ARG A 89 -4.75 -4.15 6.04
CA ARG A 89 -4.02 -3.04 5.44
C ARG A 89 -2.82 -2.62 6.26
N TYR A 90 -2.94 -2.61 7.59
CA TYR A 90 -1.79 -2.37 8.47
C TYR A 90 -0.77 -3.50 8.37
N ASP A 91 -1.21 -4.77 8.33
CA ASP A 91 -0.32 -5.92 8.16
C ASP A 91 0.48 -5.79 6.86
N ALA A 92 -0.18 -5.46 5.73
CA ALA A 92 0.51 -5.23 4.46
C ALA A 92 1.53 -4.09 4.52
N VAL A 93 1.17 -2.97 5.17
CA VAL A 93 2.08 -1.82 5.35
C VAL A 93 3.26 -2.19 6.24
N ASP A 94 3.03 -2.92 7.33
CA ASP A 94 4.06 -3.34 8.26
C ASP A 94 5.02 -4.34 7.61
N ASP A 95 4.50 -5.29 6.83
CA ASP A 95 5.29 -6.24 6.06
C ASP A 95 6.19 -5.54 5.04
N ILE A 96 5.65 -4.59 4.27
CA ILE A 96 6.44 -3.77 3.32
C ILE A 96 7.51 -2.99 4.08
N MET A 97 7.11 -2.25 5.13
CA MET A 97 8.04 -1.41 5.87
C MET A 97 9.13 -2.23 6.55
N ALA A 98 8.84 -3.44 7.04
CA ALA A 98 9.84 -4.33 7.63
C ALA A 98 10.97 -4.66 6.64
N ILE A 99 10.65 -4.83 5.35
CA ILE A 99 11.65 -5.06 4.31
C ILE A 99 12.33 -3.75 3.91
N LEU A 100 11.57 -2.68 3.70
CA LEU A 100 12.10 -1.38 3.27
C LEU A 100 13.11 -0.79 4.26
N VAL A 101 12.95 -1.02 5.57
CA VAL A 101 13.85 -0.49 6.61
C VAL A 101 14.88 -1.51 7.10
N SER A 102 14.86 -2.72 6.54
CA SER A 102 15.77 -3.79 6.93
C SER A 102 17.22 -3.39 6.68
N SER A 103 18.11 -3.66 7.63
CA SER A 103 19.55 -3.46 7.43
C SER A 103 20.15 -4.39 6.37
N LEU A 104 19.41 -5.40 5.93
CA LEU A 104 19.80 -6.28 4.83
C LEU A 104 19.42 -5.71 3.46
N ASN A 105 18.56 -4.69 3.42
CA ASN A 105 18.24 -3.96 2.21
C ASN A 105 19.36 -2.98 1.87
N CYS A 106 19.97 -3.13 0.69
CA CYS A 106 21.05 -2.24 0.25
C CYS A 106 20.58 -0.82 -0.09
N TYR A 107 19.28 -0.63 -0.28
CA TYR A 107 18.62 0.67 -0.44
C TYR A 107 17.56 0.86 0.65
N ALA A 108 17.93 0.57 1.90
CA ALA A 108 17.05 0.73 3.03
C ALA A 108 16.59 2.19 3.18
N VAL A 109 15.31 2.38 3.51
CA VAL A 109 14.75 3.70 3.82
C VAL A 109 15.48 4.28 5.03
N GLU A 110 16.00 5.49 4.87
CA GLU A 110 16.67 6.18 5.95
C GLU A 110 15.71 6.56 7.08
N LYS A 111 16.22 6.62 8.31
CA LYS A 111 15.38 6.78 9.52
C LYS A 111 14.51 8.03 9.49
N HIS A 112 15.02 9.14 8.94
CA HIS A 112 14.26 10.38 8.84
C HIS A 112 13.12 10.30 7.81
N ASN A 113 13.21 9.40 6.83
CA ASN A 113 12.21 9.19 5.79
C ASN A 113 11.19 8.08 6.11
N MET A 114 11.44 7.26 7.12
CA MET A 114 10.58 6.11 7.46
C MET A 114 9.10 6.48 7.60
N ALA A 115 8.80 7.54 8.36
CA ALA A 115 7.43 7.98 8.59
C ALA A 115 6.77 8.54 7.32
N LEU A 116 7.56 9.18 6.45
CA LEU A 116 7.09 9.73 5.17
C LEU A 116 6.74 8.60 4.19
N VAL A 117 7.61 7.60 4.06
CA VAL A 117 7.38 6.40 3.23
C VAL A 117 6.17 5.61 3.72
N ASN A 118 6.07 5.37 5.03
CA ASN A 118 4.89 4.73 5.64
C ASN A 118 3.61 5.51 5.32
N THR A 119 3.67 6.84 5.38
CA THR A 119 2.53 7.70 5.03
C THR A 119 2.16 7.58 3.55
N GLY A 120 3.15 7.45 2.65
CA GLY A 120 2.90 7.17 1.23
C GLY A 120 2.11 5.88 1.00
N LEU A 121 2.44 4.80 1.74
CA LEU A 121 1.68 3.54 1.72
C LEU A 121 0.23 3.71 2.18
N LEU A 122 -0.02 4.59 3.16
CA LEU A 122 -1.39 4.89 3.59
C LEU A 122 -2.14 5.76 2.58
N VAL A 123 -1.47 6.71 1.92
CA VAL A 123 -2.07 7.50 0.82
C VAL A 123 -2.46 6.61 -0.36
N PHE A 124 -1.71 5.53 -0.63
CA PHE A 124 -2.11 4.54 -1.64
C PHE A 124 -3.48 3.94 -1.37
N TYR A 125 -3.82 3.62 -0.13
CA TYR A 125 -5.15 3.11 0.19
C TYR A 125 -6.26 4.11 -0.10
N ARG A 126 -5.97 5.40 0.05
CA ARG A 126 -6.90 6.45 -0.36
C ARG A 126 -7.02 6.54 -1.88
N LEU A 127 -5.90 6.39 -2.61
CA LEU A 127 -5.90 6.28 -4.08
C LEU A 127 -6.72 5.06 -4.56
N GLN A 128 -6.70 3.93 -3.83
CA GLN A 128 -7.52 2.76 -4.18
C GLN A 128 -9.01 2.94 -3.87
N ALA A 129 -9.37 3.85 -2.97
CA ALA A 129 -10.75 4.11 -2.60
C ALA A 129 -11.46 5.09 -3.56
N VAL A 130 -10.73 5.77 -4.45
CA VAL A 130 -11.30 6.71 -5.42
C VAL A 130 -11.52 6.05 -6.78
N GLU A 131 -12.63 6.38 -7.43
CA GLU A 131 -12.92 5.91 -8.79
C GLU A 131 -12.02 6.58 -9.83
N ASP A 132 -11.86 7.90 -9.74
CA ASP A 132 -11.00 8.69 -10.63
C ASP A 132 -9.63 8.95 -9.99
N LYS A 133 -8.74 7.97 -10.16
CA LYS A 133 -7.35 8.02 -9.66
C LYS A 133 -6.55 9.17 -10.30
N ALA A 134 -6.79 9.46 -11.57
CA ALA A 134 -6.06 10.51 -12.28
C ALA A 134 -6.44 11.89 -11.74
N ALA A 135 -7.74 12.18 -11.59
CA ALA A 135 -8.19 13.43 -10.98
C ALA A 135 -7.70 13.57 -9.53
N PHE A 136 -7.67 12.46 -8.79
CA PHE A 136 -7.14 12.46 -7.44
C PHE A 136 -5.67 12.88 -7.39
N ILE A 137 -4.79 12.24 -8.18
CA ILE A 137 -3.36 12.57 -8.25
C ILE A 137 -3.16 14.03 -8.65
N SER A 138 -3.86 14.48 -9.69
CA SER A 138 -3.80 15.88 -10.16
C SER A 138 -4.25 16.89 -9.10
N SER A 139 -5.17 16.51 -8.22
CA SER A 139 -5.66 17.38 -7.14
C SER A 139 -4.73 17.49 -5.94
N LEU A 140 -3.81 16.53 -5.77
CA LEU A 140 -2.93 16.50 -4.61
C LEU A 140 -1.87 17.62 -4.68
N PRO A 141 -1.51 18.20 -3.53
CA PRO A 141 -0.39 19.12 -3.43
C PRO A 141 0.94 18.35 -3.32
N HIS A 142 2.04 19.09 -3.21
CA HIS A 142 3.40 18.56 -3.29
C HIS A 142 3.71 17.44 -2.28
N ASP A 143 3.46 17.66 -0.98
CA ASP A 143 4.00 16.77 0.06
C ASP A 143 3.39 15.36 0.05
N PRO A 144 2.05 15.18 -0.13
CA PRO A 144 1.47 13.86 -0.33
C PRO A 144 1.98 13.14 -1.59
N LEU A 145 2.26 13.88 -2.67
CA LEU A 145 2.82 13.31 -3.90
C LEU A 145 4.26 12.85 -3.69
N VAL A 146 5.08 13.59 -2.94
CA VAL A 146 6.42 13.14 -2.55
C VAL A 146 6.35 11.89 -1.68
N ALA A 147 5.41 11.83 -0.72
CA ALA A 147 5.22 10.63 0.09
C ALA A 147 4.89 9.39 -0.76
N LEU A 148 3.94 9.52 -1.72
CA LEU A 148 3.61 8.47 -2.68
C LEU A 148 4.82 8.07 -3.53
N PHE A 149 5.52 9.06 -4.09
CA PHE A 149 6.69 8.84 -4.92
C PHE A 149 7.78 8.07 -4.17
N LEU A 150 8.13 8.47 -2.94
CA LEU A 150 9.13 7.78 -2.14
C LEU A 150 8.71 6.35 -1.81
N ALA A 151 7.44 6.11 -1.50
CA ALA A 151 6.93 4.76 -1.27
C ALA A 151 7.11 3.87 -2.51
N ILE A 152 6.82 4.38 -3.71
CA ILE A 152 7.10 3.66 -4.97
C ILE A 152 8.59 3.46 -5.14
N HIS A 153 9.36 4.53 -5.05
CA HIS A 153 10.78 4.56 -5.35
C HIS A 153 11.55 3.54 -4.50
N TYR A 154 11.39 3.58 -3.18
CA TYR A 154 12.04 2.60 -2.29
C TYR A 154 11.52 1.18 -2.49
N SER A 155 10.23 1.00 -2.82
CA SER A 155 9.69 -0.31 -3.16
C SER A 155 10.29 -0.88 -4.44
N THR A 156 10.43 -0.05 -5.49
CA THR A 156 11.04 -0.42 -6.77
C THR A 156 12.51 -0.77 -6.60
N LEU A 157 13.28 0.03 -5.85
CA LEU A 157 14.68 -0.27 -5.54
C LEU A 157 14.80 -1.58 -4.74
N THR A 158 13.96 -1.76 -3.74
CA THR A 158 13.97 -2.98 -2.92
C THR A 158 13.60 -4.21 -3.76
N ALA A 159 12.60 -4.11 -4.62
CA ALA A 159 12.24 -5.18 -5.55
C ALA A 159 13.42 -5.50 -6.50
N ARG A 160 14.03 -4.47 -7.10
CA ARG A 160 15.18 -4.64 -8.00
C ARG A 160 16.34 -5.40 -7.34
N TYR A 161 16.67 -5.11 -6.08
CA TYR A 161 17.91 -5.61 -5.48
C TYR A 161 17.73 -6.71 -4.44
N HIS A 162 16.54 -6.82 -3.83
CA HIS A 162 16.28 -7.72 -2.70
C HIS A 162 15.15 -8.72 -2.95
N SER A 163 14.15 -8.45 -3.80
CA SER A 163 13.12 -9.47 -4.11
C SER A 163 13.70 -10.56 -5.01
N ASP A 164 12.95 -11.62 -5.30
CA ASP A 164 13.25 -12.50 -6.43
C ASP A 164 12.29 -12.14 -7.58
N GLY A 165 12.27 -12.93 -8.66
CA GLY A 165 11.35 -12.74 -9.78
C GLY A 165 11.87 -11.84 -10.90
N ILE A 166 10.98 -11.45 -11.81
CA ILE A 166 11.40 -10.78 -13.06
C ILE A 166 11.97 -9.39 -12.83
N ILE A 167 11.49 -8.66 -11.82
CA ILE A 167 11.98 -7.33 -11.47
C ILE A 167 13.40 -7.35 -10.88
N ASN A 168 13.85 -8.49 -10.33
CA ASN A 168 15.16 -8.56 -9.69
C ASN A 168 16.29 -8.42 -10.74
N GLN A 169 17.29 -7.60 -10.41
CA GLN A 169 18.43 -7.33 -11.29
C GLN A 169 19.20 -8.60 -11.69
N ARG A 170 19.29 -9.60 -10.80
CA ARG A 170 20.01 -10.86 -11.05
C ARG A 170 19.37 -11.67 -12.18
N THR A 171 18.07 -11.49 -12.44
CA THR A 171 17.35 -12.17 -13.53
C THR A 171 17.93 -11.83 -14.90
N TYR A 172 18.53 -10.64 -15.05
CA TYR A 172 19.10 -10.17 -16.32
C TYR A 172 20.60 -10.49 -16.49
N GLY A 173 21.21 -11.16 -15.51
CA GLY A 173 22.62 -11.55 -15.55
C GLY A 173 23.61 -10.42 -15.22
N GLN A 174 24.92 -10.70 -15.36
CA GLN A 174 25.99 -9.76 -15.02
C GLN A 174 26.26 -8.69 -16.08
N PHE A 175 25.95 -8.98 -17.35
CA PHE A 175 26.16 -8.06 -18.47
C PHE A 175 24.82 -7.57 -18.99
N PHE A 176 24.68 -6.24 -18.98
CA PHE A 176 23.52 -5.53 -19.47
C PHE A 176 23.80 -5.04 -20.89
N ASP A 177 23.23 -5.72 -21.88
CA ASP A 177 23.06 -5.13 -23.21
C ASP A 177 21.90 -4.12 -23.18
N GLU A 178 21.79 -3.31 -24.23
CA GLU A 178 20.77 -2.25 -24.32
C GLU A 178 19.35 -2.81 -24.16
N ASN A 179 19.08 -3.99 -24.72
CA ASN A 179 17.78 -4.66 -24.64
C ASN A 179 17.41 -5.06 -23.21
N ARG A 180 18.35 -5.62 -22.43
CA ARG A 180 18.12 -5.96 -21.01
C ARG A 180 17.93 -4.73 -20.14
N ILE A 181 18.69 -3.66 -20.39
CA ILE A 181 18.49 -2.39 -19.68
C ILE A 181 17.09 -1.87 -19.94
N ARG A 182 16.67 -1.88 -21.20
CA ARG A 182 15.35 -1.43 -21.61
C ARG A 182 14.23 -2.26 -20.99
N LEU A 183 14.32 -3.59 -21.09
CA LEU A 183 13.32 -4.49 -20.49
C LEU A 183 13.21 -4.24 -18.98
N ARG A 184 14.35 -4.13 -18.29
CA ARG A 184 14.36 -3.84 -16.85
C ARG A 184 13.65 -2.53 -16.53
N SER A 185 13.96 -1.46 -17.27
CA SER A 185 13.30 -0.16 -17.09
C SER A 185 11.79 -0.24 -17.36
N GLU A 186 11.37 -1.00 -18.36
CA GLU A 186 9.95 -1.26 -18.65
C GLU A 186 9.27 -2.03 -17.51
N ILE A 187 9.92 -3.05 -16.95
CA ILE A 187 9.40 -3.83 -15.82
C ILE A 187 9.29 -2.98 -14.54
N GLU A 188 10.27 -2.12 -14.27
CA GLU A 188 10.22 -1.19 -13.14
C GLU A 188 9.10 -0.16 -13.28
N PHE A 189 8.90 0.35 -14.50
CA PHE A 189 7.77 1.20 -14.81
C PHE A 189 6.44 0.47 -14.56
N CYS A 190 6.30 -0.77 -15.04
CA CYS A 190 5.09 -1.57 -14.83
C CYS A 190 4.85 -1.90 -13.36
N PHE A 191 5.90 -2.08 -12.56
CA PHE A 191 5.78 -2.24 -11.12
C PHE A 191 5.28 -0.96 -10.45
N ALA A 192 5.85 0.20 -10.81
CA ALA A 192 5.39 1.49 -10.29
C ALA A 192 3.93 1.79 -10.69
N GLU A 193 3.56 1.51 -11.93
CA GLU A 193 2.20 1.64 -12.43
C GLU A 193 1.25 0.65 -11.73
N GLY A 194 1.69 -0.59 -11.53
CA GLY A 194 0.99 -1.61 -10.76
C GLY A 194 0.73 -1.20 -9.32
N ALA A 195 1.70 -0.59 -8.64
CA ALA A 195 1.53 -0.04 -7.30
C ALA A 195 0.45 1.05 -7.26
N MET A 196 0.40 1.92 -8.26
CA MET A 196 -0.66 2.95 -8.40
C MET A 196 -2.04 2.35 -8.66
N HIS A 197 -2.12 1.25 -9.42
CA HIS A 197 -3.40 0.62 -9.77
C HIS A 197 -3.93 -0.39 -8.75
N LEU A 198 -3.05 -1.16 -8.13
CA LEU A 198 -3.41 -2.31 -7.27
C LEU A 198 -3.17 -2.03 -5.79
N GLY A 199 -2.33 -1.04 -5.45
CA GLY A 199 -2.09 -0.61 -4.08
C GLY A 199 -1.00 -1.39 -3.34
N PRO A 200 -0.92 -1.21 -2.01
CA PRO A 200 0.16 -1.77 -1.19
C PRO A 200 0.18 -3.30 -1.18
N GLU A 201 -0.96 -3.98 -1.30
CA GLU A 201 -1.02 -5.44 -1.38
C GLU A 201 -0.15 -5.99 -2.52
N PHE A 202 -0.17 -5.35 -3.69
CA PHE A 202 0.67 -5.74 -4.82
C PHE A 202 2.17 -5.52 -4.54
N ILE A 203 2.52 -4.45 -3.84
CA ILE A 203 3.90 -4.20 -3.40
C ILE A 203 4.33 -5.32 -2.43
N ALA A 204 3.50 -5.62 -1.43
CA ALA A 204 3.76 -6.68 -0.45
C ALA A 204 3.94 -8.03 -1.15
N ASP A 205 3.03 -8.40 -2.05
CA ASP A 205 3.09 -9.65 -2.82
C ASP A 205 4.39 -9.76 -3.64
N THR A 206 4.83 -8.66 -4.25
CA THR A 206 6.08 -8.64 -5.02
C THR A 206 7.32 -8.77 -4.13
N LEU A 207 7.36 -8.04 -3.00
CA LEU A 207 8.50 -8.06 -2.10
C LEU A 207 8.60 -9.37 -1.29
N LEU A 208 7.46 -9.96 -0.92
CA LEU A 208 7.34 -11.22 -0.18
C LEU A 208 7.28 -12.46 -1.08
N GLN A 209 7.30 -12.28 -2.41
CA GLN A 209 7.30 -13.35 -3.40
C GLN A 209 6.06 -14.25 -3.33
N ALA A 210 4.87 -13.64 -3.21
CA ALA A 210 3.63 -14.38 -3.35
C ALA A 210 3.49 -14.94 -4.77
N ASP A 211 3.00 -16.17 -4.90
CA ASP A 211 2.89 -16.91 -6.17
C ASP A 211 2.31 -16.11 -7.37
N PRO A 212 1.30 -15.21 -7.23
CA PRO A 212 0.78 -14.48 -8.38
C PRO A 212 1.55 -13.20 -8.75
N ALA A 213 2.54 -12.75 -7.97
CA ALA A 213 3.14 -11.42 -8.13
C ALA A 213 3.80 -11.20 -9.51
N ASP A 214 4.68 -12.12 -9.92
CA ASP A 214 5.33 -12.08 -11.23
C ASP A 214 4.32 -12.18 -12.38
N THR A 215 3.27 -12.99 -12.20
CA THR A 215 2.21 -13.12 -13.22
C THR A 215 1.47 -11.80 -13.39
N THR A 216 1.09 -11.16 -12.29
CA THR A 216 0.44 -9.83 -12.30
C THR A 216 1.35 -8.79 -12.95
N LEU A 217 2.63 -8.76 -12.60
CA LEU A 217 3.60 -7.83 -13.19
C LEU A 217 3.75 -8.05 -14.70
N MET A 218 3.71 -9.31 -15.17
CA MET A 218 3.74 -9.61 -16.60
C MET A 218 2.45 -9.23 -17.34
N CYS A 219 1.29 -9.29 -16.68
CA CYS A 219 0.06 -8.74 -17.23
C CYS A 219 0.16 -7.22 -17.38
N LEU A 220 0.66 -6.52 -16.35
CA LEU A 220 0.89 -5.08 -16.41
C LEU A 220 1.92 -4.70 -17.48
N TYR A 221 2.97 -5.51 -17.65
CA TYR A 221 3.93 -5.38 -18.73
C TYR A 221 3.23 -5.42 -20.09
N HIS A 222 2.38 -6.42 -20.32
CA HIS A 222 1.63 -6.55 -21.56
C HIS A 222 0.69 -5.37 -21.83
N GLU A 223 0.04 -4.84 -20.80
CA GLU A 223 -0.91 -3.73 -20.91
C GLU A 223 -0.23 -2.37 -21.11
N HIS A 224 0.85 -2.12 -20.38
CA HIS A 224 1.48 -0.80 -20.31
C HIS A 224 2.71 -0.63 -21.19
N THR A 225 3.26 -1.69 -21.76
CA THR A 225 4.36 -1.59 -22.73
C THR A 225 3.83 -1.80 -24.16
N ALA A 226 4.52 -1.21 -25.13
CA ALA A 226 4.14 -1.29 -26.55
C ALA A 226 5.34 -1.72 -27.41
N HIS A 227 6.40 -2.24 -26.78
CA HIS A 227 7.62 -2.53 -27.49
C HIS A 227 7.50 -3.88 -28.20
N ASP A 228 7.25 -3.83 -29.50
CA ASP A 228 7.52 -4.95 -30.37
C ASP A 228 9.04 -5.14 -30.40
N TRP A 229 9.50 -6.13 -29.65
CA TRP A 229 10.88 -6.56 -29.69
C TRP A 229 11.20 -7.04 -31.10
N GLU A 230 11.91 -6.22 -31.87
CA GLU A 230 12.49 -6.67 -33.12
C GLU A 230 13.41 -7.86 -32.80
N ARG A 231 13.07 -9.04 -33.32
CA ARG A 231 13.93 -10.22 -33.18
C ARG A 231 15.21 -9.98 -33.97
N GLU A 232 16.18 -9.33 -33.34
CA GLU A 232 17.53 -9.33 -33.86
C GLU A 232 18.09 -10.75 -33.73
N PRO A 233 18.46 -11.42 -34.84
CA PRO A 233 18.84 -12.83 -34.84
C PRO A 233 20.17 -13.12 -34.13
N GLU A 234 20.87 -12.09 -33.61
CA GLU A 234 22.23 -12.19 -33.08
C GLU A 234 22.35 -11.96 -31.56
N THR A 235 21.25 -11.72 -30.84
CA THR A 235 21.29 -11.56 -29.36
C THR A 235 20.76 -12.80 -28.63
N ASP A 236 21.43 -13.21 -27.55
CA ASP A 236 20.96 -14.27 -26.63
C ASP A 236 19.74 -13.83 -25.79
N PHE A 237 19.21 -12.64 -26.05
CA PHE A 237 18.09 -12.06 -25.32
C PHE A 237 16.76 -12.55 -25.92
N GLN A 238 16.00 -13.27 -25.10
CA GLN A 238 14.61 -13.61 -25.41
C GLN A 238 13.69 -12.76 -24.53
N PRO A 239 12.94 -11.80 -25.10
CA PRO A 239 12.00 -11.01 -24.33
C PRO A 239 10.87 -11.90 -23.78
N PRO A 240 10.21 -11.47 -22.70
CA PRO A 240 9.08 -12.20 -22.15
C PRO A 240 7.98 -12.33 -23.20
N ILE A 241 7.51 -13.55 -23.43
CA ILE A 241 6.38 -13.79 -24.32
C ILE A 241 5.10 -13.63 -23.50
N THR A 242 4.43 -12.49 -23.66
CA THR A 242 3.10 -12.26 -23.07
C THR A 242 2.01 -12.56 -24.08
N GLN A 243 0.87 -13.09 -23.63
CA GLN A 243 -0.33 -13.28 -24.44
C GLN A 243 -1.50 -12.51 -23.82
N GLY A 244 -2.19 -11.70 -24.61
CA GLY A 244 -3.35 -10.92 -24.16
C GLY A 244 -4.01 -10.19 -25.34
N PRO A 245 -5.15 -9.52 -25.10
CA PRO A 245 -5.86 -8.78 -26.13
C PRO A 245 -5.01 -7.60 -26.61
N HIS A 246 -4.85 -7.45 -27.93
CA HIS A 246 -4.16 -6.30 -28.50
C HIS A 246 -4.89 -5.02 -28.09
N GLN A 247 -4.18 -4.13 -27.39
CA GLN A 247 -4.68 -2.79 -27.08
C GLN A 247 -4.28 -1.83 -28.21
N ASP A 248 -5.22 -0.99 -28.65
CA ASP A 248 -4.95 0.04 -29.63
C ASP A 248 -4.13 1.17 -28.94
N PRO A 249 -2.96 1.56 -29.48
CA PRO A 249 -2.15 2.65 -28.94
C PRO A 249 -2.92 3.94 -28.69
N GLU A 250 -3.94 4.25 -29.51
CA GLU A 250 -4.77 5.46 -29.36
C GLU A 250 -5.75 5.37 -28.17
N THR A 251 -6.00 4.17 -27.66
CA THR A 251 -6.90 3.90 -26.53
C THR A 251 -6.18 3.63 -25.22
N LYS A 252 -4.85 3.74 -25.21
CA LYS A 252 -4.04 3.39 -24.05
C LYS A 252 -4.35 4.35 -22.88
N PRO A 253 -4.72 3.83 -21.70
CA PRO A 253 -5.06 4.67 -20.55
C PRO A 253 -3.87 5.53 -20.13
N ILE A 254 -4.17 6.71 -19.57
CA ILE A 254 -3.17 7.58 -18.95
C ILE A 254 -2.45 6.78 -17.86
N THR A 255 -1.12 6.80 -17.88
CA THR A 255 -0.32 6.10 -16.88
C THR A 255 -0.23 6.93 -15.61
N LEU A 256 -0.71 6.37 -14.50
CA LEU A 256 -0.83 7.07 -13.22
C LEU A 256 0.53 7.45 -12.65
N PHE A 257 1.55 6.61 -12.86
CA PHE A 257 2.91 6.89 -12.40
C PHE A 257 3.55 8.04 -13.19
N THR A 258 3.32 8.11 -14.50
CA THR A 258 3.75 9.26 -15.31
C THR A 258 3.03 10.53 -14.87
N LEU A 259 1.71 10.46 -14.66
CA LEU A 259 0.92 11.60 -14.17
C LEU A 259 1.42 12.10 -12.81
N LEU A 260 1.79 11.19 -11.89
CA LEU A 260 2.41 11.53 -10.61
C LEU A 260 3.70 12.34 -10.82
N GLN A 261 4.59 11.89 -11.71
CA GLN A 261 5.85 12.58 -11.99
C GLN A 261 5.62 13.93 -12.70
N GLU A 262 4.73 14.00 -13.68
CA GLU A 262 4.35 15.24 -14.37
C GLU A 262 3.78 16.26 -13.39
N ARG A 263 2.92 15.82 -12.46
CA ARG A 263 2.37 16.70 -11.43
C ARG A 263 3.44 17.20 -10.46
N LEU A 264 4.38 16.34 -10.08
CA LEU A 264 5.52 16.74 -9.26
C LEU A 264 6.44 17.74 -10.00
N ALA A 265 6.67 17.54 -11.30
CA ALA A 265 7.42 18.46 -12.16
C ALA A 265 6.78 19.85 -12.18
N GLU A 266 5.47 19.89 -12.40
CA GLU A 266 4.68 21.13 -12.42
C GLU A 266 4.77 21.87 -11.07
N LEU A 267 4.57 21.15 -9.96
CA LEU A 267 4.57 21.74 -8.62
C LEU A 267 5.97 22.22 -8.16
N ARG A 268 7.04 21.65 -8.71
CA ARG A 268 8.43 22.03 -8.42
C ARG A 268 9.01 23.01 -9.43
N ASP A 269 8.26 23.34 -10.49
CA ASP A 269 8.72 24.18 -11.60
C ASP A 269 10.04 23.68 -12.22
N CYS A 270 10.11 22.37 -12.50
CA CYS A 270 11.28 21.73 -13.10
C CYS A 270 10.93 20.79 -14.27
N PRO A 271 11.89 20.48 -15.15
CA PRO A 271 11.69 19.48 -16.20
C PRO A 271 11.39 18.08 -15.63
N LEU A 272 10.53 17.32 -16.30
CA LEU A 272 10.12 15.97 -15.86
C LEU A 272 11.32 15.04 -15.57
N GLN A 273 12.35 15.09 -16.41
CA GLN A 273 13.56 14.28 -16.28
C GLN A 273 14.40 14.59 -15.02
N ASP A 274 14.22 15.76 -14.42
CA ASP A 274 14.98 16.22 -13.26
C ASP A 274 14.21 16.00 -11.94
N VAL A 275 12.92 15.65 -12.00
CA VAL A 275 12.05 15.49 -10.82
C VAL A 275 12.58 14.43 -9.87
N VAL A 276 12.91 13.25 -10.40
CA VAL A 276 13.37 12.10 -9.62
C VAL A 276 14.63 12.46 -8.84
N GLY A 277 15.67 12.92 -9.54
CA GLY A 277 16.93 13.32 -8.91
C GLY A 277 16.74 14.48 -7.92
N SER A 278 15.88 15.45 -8.24
CA SER A 278 15.61 16.57 -7.33
C SER A 278 14.94 16.13 -6.01
N ILE A 279 14.05 15.14 -6.05
CA ILE A 279 13.41 14.61 -4.84
C ILE A 279 14.39 13.74 -4.05
N GLU A 280 15.17 12.89 -4.73
CA GLU A 280 16.24 12.09 -4.11
C GLU A 280 17.23 13.00 -3.37
N ASP A 281 17.81 13.99 -4.07
CA ASP A 281 18.76 14.94 -3.50
C ASP A 281 18.21 15.72 -2.29
N GLU A 282 16.92 16.10 -2.31
CA GLU A 282 16.28 16.78 -1.18
C GLU A 282 16.08 15.84 0.02
N THR A 283 15.63 14.61 -0.24
CA THR A 283 15.21 13.66 0.80
C THR A 283 16.38 12.87 1.39
N ASP A 284 17.54 12.88 0.73
CA ASP A 284 18.80 12.38 1.27
C ASP A 284 19.35 13.25 2.43
N ILE A 285 18.89 14.50 2.56
CA ILE A 285 19.35 15.41 3.62
C ILE A 285 18.48 15.24 4.87
N PRO A 286 19.00 14.82 6.05
CA PRO A 286 18.18 14.49 7.21
C PRO A 286 17.30 15.61 7.79
N ASP A 287 17.58 16.87 7.44
CA ASP A 287 16.89 18.08 7.93
C ASP A 287 15.94 18.69 6.87
N HIS A 288 15.55 17.94 5.84
CA HIS A 288 14.60 18.41 4.84
C HIS A 288 13.17 18.60 5.43
N PRO A 289 12.30 19.41 4.79
CA PRO A 289 10.99 19.78 5.37
C PRO A 289 10.03 18.62 5.67
N LEU A 290 10.22 17.47 5.03
CA LEU A 290 9.37 16.28 5.20
C LEU A 290 10.02 15.21 6.10
N SER A 291 11.22 15.48 6.63
CA SER A 291 11.92 14.59 7.57
C SER A 291 11.15 14.44 8.89
N TRP A 292 11.37 13.31 9.57
CA TRP A 292 10.89 13.08 10.93
C TRP A 292 9.39 13.35 11.10
N LEU A 293 8.60 12.95 10.09
CA LEU A 293 7.18 13.27 9.99
C LEU A 293 6.41 12.90 11.26
N SER A 294 5.80 13.90 11.88
CA SER A 294 4.98 13.72 13.09
C SER A 294 3.64 13.03 12.79
N LEU A 295 2.97 12.50 13.81
CA LEU A 295 1.61 11.94 13.66
C LEU A 295 0.60 12.95 13.09
N ALA A 296 0.72 14.22 13.48
CA ALA A 296 -0.11 15.29 12.93
C ALA A 296 0.22 15.57 11.46
N GLY A 297 1.52 15.54 11.10
CA GLY A 297 1.97 15.65 9.71
C GLY A 297 1.43 14.51 8.86
N LYS A 298 1.58 13.26 9.33
CA LYS A 298 1.00 12.06 8.70
C LYS A 298 -0.49 12.26 8.41
N ALA A 299 -1.28 12.64 9.41
CA ALA A 299 -2.71 12.86 9.26
C ALA A 299 -3.04 13.91 8.18
N ARG A 300 -2.25 14.99 8.09
CA ARG A 300 -2.41 16.02 7.04
C ARG A 300 -2.13 15.47 5.65
N LEU A 301 -1.01 14.74 5.49
CA LEU A 301 -0.66 14.17 4.19
C LEU A 301 -1.71 13.16 3.72
N ILE A 302 -2.23 12.31 4.61
CA ILE A 302 -3.31 11.35 4.30
C ILE A 302 -4.59 12.07 3.85
N GLN A 303 -4.89 13.22 4.45
CA GLN A 303 -5.99 14.10 4.01
C GLN A 303 -5.71 14.83 2.70
N GLY A 304 -4.50 14.69 2.12
CA GLY A 304 -4.11 15.32 0.86
C GLY A 304 -3.74 16.78 1.04
N LEU A 305 -3.17 17.13 2.20
CA LEU A 305 -2.73 18.48 2.54
C LEU A 305 -1.22 18.50 2.75
N ASN A 306 -0.57 19.61 2.42
CA ASN A 306 0.84 19.84 2.76
C ASN A 306 1.05 20.01 4.28
N LEU A 307 2.28 19.81 4.75
CA LEU A 307 2.65 20.01 6.16
C LEU A 307 2.47 21.46 6.57
N GLU A 308 3.00 22.37 5.77
CA GLU A 308 2.75 23.79 5.91
C GLU A 308 1.50 24.17 5.13
N ALA A 309 0.56 24.86 5.78
CA ALA A 309 -0.47 25.59 5.07
C ALA A 309 0.22 26.76 4.35
N ARG A 310 0.84 26.51 3.20
CA ARG A 310 1.24 27.60 2.30
C ARG A 310 -0.06 28.27 1.89
N GLY A 311 -0.35 29.40 2.54
CA GLY A 311 -1.40 30.29 2.09
C GLY A 311 -1.14 30.59 0.63
N SER A 312 -2.17 30.36 -0.19
CA SER A 312 -2.26 30.85 -1.56
C SER A 312 -1.70 32.28 -1.63
N ALA A 313 -0.54 32.43 -2.24
CA ALA A 313 -0.05 33.70 -2.74
C ALA A 313 -0.53 33.87 -4.17
#